data_AF-A0A961DBA0-F1
#
_entry.id   AF-A0A961DBA0-F1
#
_cell.length_a   1.000
_cell.length_b   1.000
_cell.length_c   1.000
_cell.angle_alpha   90.00
_cell.angle_beta   90.00
_cell.angle_gamma   90.00
#
_symmetry.space_group_name_H-M   'P 1'
#
loop_
_entity.id
_entity.type
_entity.pdbx_description
1 polymer ?
#
loop_
_entity_poly.entity_id
_entity_poly.type
_entity_poly.pdbx_seq_one_letter_code
_entity_poly.pdbx_strand_id
1 'polypeptide(L)'
;MLVQEAELDPKYQALWKKALISAERKNWEYVVDQVLPIVTANLGFLDGRKLLRSAESEASGGSAGKKFSFGLGGFKPSSKKEPAEVIADMEENVFRKDPFNLNANETLYDLAMKMHFWDLAAFALETIRAGHPENTKHMHKLAQHYMAYEQPEKAAEVYAAIRKVDPRDMDAAKGEKDAAARSSILRQGWGSSNFKDAMKDSGEAAKLEMLNRQGMTKEQMEQFLAETIEQYNADQSNIVIVKRMSDLYERLGHIEEALMFYDYALTLNPGDVALQRKVEIIRDKVQDQKIEEFEREIEANPDAPDIEDKRAQVAEIRRQRSEVVIGEAKTRVDRNPTDKTLRYELGQAYFNAGMYTEAIPELQQAKSNPNMRIKAILMLGRCFERKNMNDLAKTSLMEASKELLVMDAIKKEVLYELANVLEKMGDKAASLDALKEIYNADYGYKDVAKRVESSYS
;
A
#
# COMPACT_ATOMS: atom_id res chain seq x y z
N MET A 1 29.94 -19.03 -11.50
CA MET A 1 30.94 -19.91 -12.15
C MET A 1 30.32 -21.28 -12.39
N LEU A 2 29.11 -21.30 -12.98
CA LEU A 2 28.39 -22.53 -13.30
C LEU A 2 28.87 -22.99 -14.67
N VAL A 3 29.10 -24.29 -14.81
CA VAL A 3 29.50 -24.91 -16.07
C VAL A 3 28.30 -25.70 -16.59
N GLN A 4 27.88 -25.41 -17.81
CA GLN A 4 26.82 -26.13 -18.51
C GLN A 4 27.40 -27.33 -19.28
N GLU A 5 26.56 -28.31 -19.61
CA GLU A 5 26.98 -29.49 -20.39
C GLU A 5 27.73 -29.10 -21.69
N ALA A 6 27.25 -28.09 -22.38
CA ALA A 6 27.82 -27.63 -23.65
C ALA A 6 29.23 -27.01 -23.50
N GLU A 7 29.60 -26.59 -22.28
CA GLU A 7 30.87 -25.93 -21.98
C GLU A 7 31.96 -26.92 -21.52
N LEU A 8 31.59 -28.18 -21.30
CA LEU A 8 32.55 -29.23 -20.96
C LEU A 8 33.47 -29.56 -22.14
N ASP A 9 34.72 -29.94 -21.85
CA ASP A 9 35.62 -30.50 -22.86
C ASP A 9 34.93 -31.68 -23.59
N PRO A 10 35.17 -31.90 -24.89
CA PRO A 10 34.56 -32.98 -25.66
C PRO A 10 34.72 -34.38 -25.02
N LYS A 11 35.85 -34.62 -24.34
CA LYS A 11 36.09 -35.86 -23.57
C LYS A 11 35.08 -36.02 -22.42
N TYR A 12 34.75 -34.94 -21.71
CA TYR A 12 33.82 -34.95 -20.58
C TYR A 12 32.37 -34.97 -21.06
N GLN A 13 32.04 -34.31 -22.19
CA GLN A 13 30.73 -34.45 -22.83
C GLN A 13 30.43 -35.91 -23.21
N ALA A 14 31.44 -36.63 -23.74
CA ALA A 14 31.29 -38.04 -24.08
C ALA A 14 31.05 -38.92 -22.84
N LEU A 15 31.77 -38.66 -21.74
CA LEU A 15 31.56 -39.34 -20.46
C LEU A 15 30.17 -39.02 -19.87
N TRP A 16 29.75 -37.76 -19.94
CA TRP A 16 28.44 -37.31 -19.46
C TRP A 16 27.29 -38.02 -20.17
N LYS A 17 27.33 -38.11 -21.52
CA LYS A 17 26.33 -38.85 -22.29
C LYS A 17 26.26 -40.32 -21.91
N LYS A 18 27.42 -40.97 -21.71
CA LYS A 18 27.48 -42.36 -21.24
C LYS A 18 26.89 -42.52 -19.84
N ALA A 19 27.17 -41.56 -18.95
CA ALA A 19 26.61 -41.54 -17.60
C ALA A 19 25.08 -41.44 -17.63
N LEU A 20 24.50 -40.53 -18.43
CA LEU A 20 23.05 -40.38 -18.56
C LEU A 20 22.38 -41.67 -19.07
N ILE A 21 22.89 -42.26 -20.15
CA ILE A 21 22.38 -43.53 -20.69
C ILE A 21 22.47 -44.66 -19.64
N SER A 22 23.52 -44.65 -18.82
CA SER A 22 23.73 -45.69 -17.80
C SER A 22 22.86 -45.47 -16.57
N ALA A 23 22.53 -44.22 -16.25
CA ALA A 23 21.57 -43.85 -15.21
C ALA A 23 20.16 -44.33 -15.57
N GLU A 24 19.74 -44.21 -16.83
CA GLU A 24 18.47 -44.78 -17.32
C GLU A 24 18.41 -46.30 -17.13
N ARG A 25 19.57 -46.96 -17.24
CA ARG A 25 19.72 -48.41 -17.04
C ARG A 25 19.97 -48.79 -15.58
N LYS A 26 19.94 -47.82 -14.65
CA LYS A 26 20.20 -47.98 -13.22
C LYS A 26 21.56 -48.64 -12.91
N ASN A 27 22.56 -48.45 -13.78
CA ASN A 27 23.91 -48.95 -13.56
C ASN A 27 24.73 -47.92 -12.76
N TRP A 28 24.42 -47.81 -11.47
CA TRP A 28 24.89 -46.70 -10.63
C TRP A 28 26.40 -46.67 -10.39
N GLU A 29 27.05 -47.82 -10.23
CA GLU A 29 28.52 -47.89 -10.10
C GLU A 29 29.22 -47.33 -11.34
N TYR A 30 28.72 -47.68 -12.52
CA TYR A 30 29.27 -47.15 -13.78
C TYR A 30 28.99 -45.66 -13.93
N VAL A 31 27.81 -45.17 -13.49
CA VAL A 31 27.51 -43.73 -13.46
C VAL A 31 28.53 -43.00 -12.57
N VAL A 32 28.84 -43.50 -11.38
CA VAL A 32 29.86 -42.92 -10.49
C VAL A 32 31.21 -42.84 -11.21
N ASP A 33 31.66 -43.94 -11.83
CA ASP A 33 32.95 -43.99 -12.52
C ASP A 33 33.02 -43.04 -13.72
N GLN A 34 31.92 -42.82 -14.43
CA GLN A 34 31.89 -41.89 -15.58
C GLN A 34 31.81 -40.42 -15.15
N VAL A 35 31.12 -40.11 -14.03
CA VAL A 35 30.86 -38.72 -13.61
C VAL A 35 31.98 -38.17 -12.71
N LEU A 36 32.63 -39.01 -11.90
CA LEU A 36 33.69 -38.59 -10.98
C LEU A 36 34.83 -37.81 -11.68
N PRO A 37 35.37 -38.25 -12.85
CA PRO A 37 36.39 -37.48 -13.57
C PRO A 37 35.90 -36.11 -14.07
N ILE A 38 34.59 -35.95 -14.30
CA ILE A 38 34.00 -34.71 -14.80
C ILE A 38 33.96 -33.67 -13.68
N VAL A 39 33.43 -34.04 -12.52
CA VAL A 39 33.22 -33.11 -11.40
C VAL A 39 34.52 -32.76 -10.67
N THR A 40 35.51 -33.67 -10.68
CA THR A 40 36.86 -33.39 -10.14
C THR A 40 37.61 -32.39 -11.03
N ALA A 41 37.45 -32.47 -12.35
CA ALA A 41 38.04 -31.52 -13.28
C ALA A 41 37.25 -30.20 -13.40
N ASN A 42 35.94 -30.23 -13.18
CA ASN A 42 35.05 -29.08 -13.36
C ASN A 42 34.26 -28.83 -12.08
N LEU A 43 34.78 -27.95 -11.22
CA LEU A 43 34.13 -27.64 -9.94
C LEU A 43 32.70 -27.14 -10.12
N GLY A 44 32.45 -26.37 -11.19
CA GLY A 44 31.16 -25.75 -11.45
C GLY A 44 30.13 -26.55 -12.20
N PHE A 45 30.42 -27.81 -12.53
CA PHE A 45 29.45 -28.70 -13.18
C PHE A 45 28.51 -29.33 -12.14
N LEU A 46 27.56 -28.54 -11.64
CA LEU A 46 26.65 -28.95 -10.57
C LEU A 46 25.68 -30.07 -10.96
N ASP A 47 25.24 -30.12 -12.22
CA ASP A 47 24.35 -31.19 -12.65
C ASP A 47 25.06 -32.55 -12.64
N GLY A 48 26.36 -32.55 -12.94
CA GLY A 48 27.23 -33.70 -12.70
C GLY A 48 27.29 -34.08 -11.23
N ARG A 49 27.49 -33.12 -10.32
CA ARG A 49 27.55 -33.40 -8.87
C ARG A 49 26.23 -33.93 -8.31
N LYS A 50 25.08 -33.42 -8.78
CA LYS A 50 23.76 -33.94 -8.40
C LYS A 50 23.58 -35.38 -8.87
N LEU A 51 23.92 -35.68 -10.12
CA LEU A 51 23.84 -37.04 -10.65
C LEU A 51 24.81 -37.98 -9.92
N LEU A 52 26.04 -37.53 -9.67
CA LEU A 52 27.04 -38.27 -8.89
C LEU A 52 26.49 -38.60 -7.51
N ARG A 53 25.99 -37.61 -6.78
CA ARG A 53 25.44 -37.81 -5.43
C ARG A 53 24.30 -38.82 -5.41
N SER A 54 23.39 -38.73 -6.38
CA SER A 54 22.30 -39.69 -6.54
C SER A 54 22.83 -41.09 -6.82
N ALA A 55 23.80 -41.24 -7.72
CA ALA A 55 24.38 -42.52 -8.09
C ALA A 55 25.18 -43.14 -6.93
N GLU A 56 25.94 -42.35 -6.16
CA GLU A 56 26.66 -42.82 -4.97
C GLU A 56 25.69 -43.31 -3.88
N SER A 57 24.56 -42.60 -3.68
CA SER A 57 23.49 -43.00 -2.77
C SER A 57 22.87 -44.35 -3.18
N GLU A 58 22.59 -44.53 -4.47
CA GLU A 58 22.02 -45.78 -4.99
C GLU A 58 23.04 -46.93 -4.95
N ALA A 59 24.29 -46.69 -5.33
CA ALA A 59 25.37 -47.68 -5.34
C ALA A 59 25.77 -48.14 -3.93
N SER A 60 25.71 -47.27 -2.93
CA SER A 60 25.95 -47.61 -1.51
C SER A 60 24.76 -48.32 -0.84
N GLY A 61 23.70 -48.66 -1.59
CA GLY A 61 22.55 -49.43 -1.10
C GLY A 61 21.40 -48.59 -0.55
N GLY A 62 21.21 -47.36 -1.07
CA GLY A 62 20.01 -46.53 -0.89
C GLY A 62 19.68 -46.15 0.55
N SER A 63 20.63 -46.31 1.48
CA SER A 63 20.36 -46.28 2.91
C SER A 63 20.51 -44.88 3.49
N ALA A 64 19.60 -43.97 3.15
CA ALA A 64 19.43 -42.66 3.81
C ALA A 64 18.95 -42.77 5.28
N GLY A 65 19.37 -43.80 6.02
CA GLY A 65 18.85 -44.08 7.36
C GLY A 65 19.42 -45.28 8.12
N LYS A 66 20.47 -45.96 7.63
CA LYS A 66 21.19 -46.93 8.49
C LYS A 66 22.23 -46.19 9.31
N LYS A 67 22.05 -46.21 10.63
CA LYS A 67 23.01 -45.74 11.64
C LYS A 67 24.36 -46.46 11.49
N PHE A 68 25.24 -45.95 10.65
CA PHE A 68 26.67 -46.19 10.76
C PHE A 68 27.29 -45.09 11.62
N SER A 69 27.08 -45.20 12.92
CA SER A 69 27.95 -44.54 13.91
C SER A 69 28.84 -45.60 14.51
N PHE A 70 30.04 -45.75 13.95
CA PHE A 70 31.32 -45.79 14.67
C PHE A 70 32.44 -46.06 13.66
N GLY A 71 33.25 -45.05 13.39
CA GLY A 71 34.37 -45.15 12.44
C GLY A 71 35.22 -43.91 12.56
N LEU A 72 36.07 -43.91 13.58
CA LEU A 72 37.08 -42.90 13.90
C LEU A 72 38.05 -42.76 12.71
N GLY A 73 37.68 -41.95 11.74
CA GLY A 73 38.48 -41.63 10.55
C GLY A 73 38.11 -40.23 10.10
N GLY A 74 38.26 -39.25 11.00
CA GLY A 74 38.00 -37.85 10.69
C GLY A 74 38.84 -37.46 9.47
N PHE A 75 38.18 -37.22 8.34
CA PHE A 75 38.79 -36.52 7.24
C PHE A 75 39.24 -35.16 7.79
N LYS A 76 40.55 -35.04 8.04
CA LYS A 76 41.19 -33.79 8.39
C LYS A 76 41.80 -33.26 7.10
N PRO A 77 41.24 -32.17 6.52
CA PRO A 77 41.86 -31.52 5.38
C PRO A 77 43.30 -31.20 5.72
N SER A 78 44.24 -31.60 4.86
CA SER A 78 45.62 -31.12 4.97
C SER A 78 45.61 -29.61 4.72
N SER A 79 46.11 -28.82 5.68
CA SER A 79 46.15 -27.36 5.57
C SER A 79 47.06 -26.82 4.46
N LYS A 80 47.76 -27.71 3.74
CA LYS A 80 48.66 -27.37 2.62
C LYS A 80 48.05 -27.57 1.23
N LYS A 81 46.91 -28.25 1.09
CA LYS A 81 46.28 -28.51 -0.21
C LYS A 81 45.38 -27.34 -0.61
N GLU A 82 45.32 -27.06 -1.91
CA GLU A 82 44.39 -26.07 -2.46
C GLU A 82 42.92 -26.53 -2.26
N PRO A 83 41.96 -25.62 -2.03
CA PRO A 83 40.56 -25.97 -1.79
C PRO A 83 39.95 -26.92 -2.83
N ALA A 84 40.28 -26.74 -4.10
CA ALA A 84 39.80 -27.60 -5.20
C ALA A 84 40.33 -29.04 -5.11
N GLU A 85 41.58 -29.22 -4.69
CA GLU A 85 42.18 -30.54 -4.50
C GLU A 85 41.55 -31.26 -3.31
N VAL A 86 41.22 -30.54 -2.24
CA VAL A 86 40.52 -31.08 -1.08
C VAL A 86 39.10 -31.55 -1.49
N ILE A 87 38.39 -30.76 -2.30
CA ILE A 87 37.07 -31.16 -2.82
C ILE A 87 37.18 -32.41 -3.70
N ALA A 88 38.16 -32.49 -4.60
CA ALA A 88 38.36 -33.66 -5.45
C ALA A 88 38.66 -34.94 -4.63
N ASP A 89 39.53 -34.83 -3.62
CA ASP A 89 39.85 -35.92 -2.68
C ASP A 89 38.61 -36.40 -1.91
N MET A 90 37.73 -35.47 -1.51
CA MET A 90 36.46 -35.81 -0.86
C MET A 90 35.48 -36.54 -1.77
N GLU A 91 35.34 -36.12 -3.04
CA GLU A 91 34.49 -36.81 -4.02
C GLU A 91 34.98 -38.25 -4.25
N GLU A 92 36.29 -38.46 -4.39
CA GLU A 92 36.84 -39.79 -4.66
C GLU A 92 36.79 -40.72 -3.43
N ASN A 93 37.17 -40.20 -2.26
CA ASN A 93 37.50 -41.05 -1.11
C ASN A 93 36.47 -41.06 0.01
N VAL A 94 35.62 -40.03 0.09
CA VAL A 94 34.63 -39.87 1.17
C VAL A 94 33.22 -40.09 0.64
N PHE A 95 32.80 -39.28 -0.32
CA PHE A 95 31.42 -39.25 -0.80
C PHE A 95 30.99 -40.49 -1.56
N ARG A 96 31.93 -41.12 -2.29
CA ARG A 96 31.71 -42.44 -2.89
C ARG A 96 31.27 -43.51 -1.89
N LYS A 97 31.70 -43.42 -0.62
CA LYS A 97 31.38 -44.40 0.44
C LYS A 97 30.24 -43.95 1.33
N ASP A 98 30.23 -42.68 1.71
CA ASP A 98 29.23 -42.06 2.56
C ASP A 98 28.81 -40.71 1.95
N PRO A 99 27.83 -40.73 1.03
CA PRO A 99 27.41 -39.54 0.29
C PRO A 99 26.77 -38.50 1.21
N PHE A 100 26.26 -38.91 2.37
CA PHE A 100 25.57 -38.04 3.31
C PHE A 100 26.42 -37.74 4.54
N ASN A 101 27.73 -37.97 4.48
CA ASN A 101 28.63 -37.69 5.60
C ASN A 101 28.51 -36.23 6.04
N LEU A 102 28.07 -36.00 7.27
CA LEU A 102 27.75 -34.67 7.79
C LEU A 102 28.99 -33.75 7.75
N ASN A 103 30.10 -34.20 8.33
CA ASN A 103 31.33 -33.41 8.46
C ASN A 103 31.97 -33.11 7.10
N ALA A 104 31.92 -34.07 6.17
CA ALA A 104 32.41 -33.86 4.82
C ALA A 104 31.57 -32.82 4.06
N ASN A 105 30.23 -32.89 4.14
CA ASN A 105 29.39 -31.89 3.50
C ASN A 105 29.50 -30.50 4.18
N GLU A 106 29.71 -30.42 5.49
CA GLU A 106 30.04 -29.15 6.17
C GLU A 106 31.37 -28.57 5.64
N THR A 107 32.39 -29.42 5.48
CA THR A 107 33.68 -29.01 4.93
C THR A 107 33.54 -28.54 3.47
N LEU A 108 32.74 -29.24 2.67
CA LEU A 108 32.46 -28.85 1.28
C LEU A 108 31.77 -27.49 1.23
N TYR A 109 30.80 -27.23 2.11
CA TYR A 109 30.16 -25.92 2.25
C TYR A 109 31.20 -24.84 2.57
N ASP A 110 32.05 -25.04 3.58
CA ASP A 110 33.01 -24.01 4.01
C ASP A 110 34.07 -23.72 2.92
N LEU A 111 34.54 -24.75 2.20
CA LEU A 111 35.44 -24.58 1.07
C LEU A 111 34.77 -23.86 -0.09
N ALA A 112 33.54 -24.24 -0.43
CA ALA A 112 32.77 -23.58 -1.49
C ALA A 112 32.52 -22.10 -1.16
N MET A 113 32.21 -21.77 0.10
CA MET A 113 32.07 -20.38 0.55
C MET A 113 33.37 -19.58 0.43
N LYS A 114 34.52 -20.18 0.80
CA LYS A 114 35.85 -19.55 0.63
C LYS A 114 36.20 -19.28 -0.83
N MET A 115 35.73 -20.14 -1.74
CA MET A 115 35.91 -20.00 -3.18
C MET A 115 34.86 -19.09 -3.84
N HIS A 116 33.96 -18.49 -3.05
CA HIS A 116 32.80 -17.74 -3.54
C HIS A 116 31.93 -18.56 -4.52
N PHE A 117 31.74 -19.84 -4.23
CA PHE A 117 30.88 -20.73 -4.97
C PHE A 117 29.60 -21.05 -4.18
N TRP A 118 28.69 -20.08 -4.14
CA TRP A 118 27.45 -20.19 -3.36
C TRP A 118 26.51 -21.31 -3.83
N ASP A 119 26.45 -21.65 -5.11
CA ASP A 119 25.61 -22.76 -5.58
C ASP A 119 26.15 -24.13 -5.14
N LEU A 120 27.48 -24.29 -5.11
CA LEU A 120 28.12 -25.50 -4.57
C LEU A 120 27.96 -25.59 -3.04
N ALA A 121 28.03 -24.46 -2.35
CA ALA A 121 27.73 -24.38 -0.93
C ALA A 121 26.27 -24.80 -0.64
N ALA A 122 25.31 -24.29 -1.41
CA ALA A 122 23.91 -24.71 -1.31
C ALA A 122 23.75 -26.22 -1.55
N PHE A 123 24.40 -26.76 -2.58
CA PHE A 123 24.39 -28.19 -2.88
C PHE A 123 24.88 -29.04 -1.71
N ALA A 124 25.94 -28.63 -1.01
CA ALA A 124 26.46 -29.37 0.14
C ALA A 124 25.45 -29.42 1.30
N LEU A 125 24.76 -28.31 1.58
CA LEU A 125 23.73 -28.25 2.62
C LEU A 125 22.44 -28.99 2.22
N GLU A 126 22.04 -28.94 0.95
CA GLU A 126 20.94 -29.77 0.41
C GLU A 126 21.27 -31.27 0.54
N THR A 127 22.53 -31.64 0.32
CA THR A 127 22.99 -33.03 0.51
C THR A 127 22.89 -33.46 1.97
N ILE A 128 23.24 -32.58 2.93
CA ILE A 128 23.02 -32.85 4.37
C ILE A 128 21.54 -33.03 4.66
N ARG A 129 20.68 -32.13 4.13
CA ARG A 129 19.23 -32.19 4.33
C ARG A 129 18.62 -33.50 3.79
N ALA A 130 19.10 -33.98 2.65
CA ALA A 130 18.63 -35.24 2.06
C ALA A 130 18.97 -36.47 2.92
N GLY A 131 20.16 -36.50 3.52
CA GLY A 131 20.60 -37.62 4.36
C GLY A 131 20.22 -37.53 5.84
N HIS A 132 19.97 -36.32 6.35
CA HIS A 132 19.63 -36.03 7.76
C HIS A 132 18.44 -35.06 7.83
N PRO A 133 17.24 -35.47 7.38
CA PRO A 133 16.07 -34.60 7.27
C PRO A 133 15.53 -34.10 8.61
N GLU A 134 15.95 -34.66 9.74
CA GLU A 134 15.63 -34.21 11.09
C GLU A 134 16.60 -33.14 11.64
N ASN A 135 17.70 -32.87 10.93
CA ASN A 135 18.75 -31.96 11.39
C ASN A 135 18.39 -30.49 11.12
N THR A 136 17.51 -29.94 11.96
CA THR A 136 17.01 -28.56 11.84
C THR A 136 18.13 -27.51 11.88
N LYS A 137 19.24 -27.77 12.59
CA LYS A 137 20.41 -26.87 12.63
C LYS A 137 20.98 -26.60 11.24
N HIS A 138 21.13 -27.63 10.41
CA HIS A 138 21.68 -27.48 9.05
C HIS A 138 20.64 -26.97 8.06
N MET A 139 19.37 -27.29 8.29
CA MET A 139 18.28 -26.67 7.53
C MET A 139 18.22 -25.16 7.75
N HIS A 140 18.41 -24.67 8.98
CA HIS A 140 18.52 -23.24 9.25
C HIS A 140 19.70 -22.61 8.51
N LYS A 141 20.87 -23.26 8.53
CA LYS A 141 22.05 -22.83 7.76
C LYS A 141 21.74 -22.75 6.25
N LEU A 142 21.00 -23.72 5.71
CA LEU A 142 20.58 -23.76 4.30
C LEU A 142 19.59 -22.65 3.95
N ALA A 143 18.57 -22.43 4.78
CA ALA A 143 17.58 -21.39 4.55
C ALA A 143 18.22 -19.99 4.63
N GLN A 144 19.12 -19.77 5.60
CA GLN A 144 19.90 -18.54 5.71
C GLN A 144 20.83 -18.33 4.52
N HIS A 145 21.46 -19.39 4.01
CA HIS A 145 22.27 -19.34 2.79
C HIS A 145 21.42 -18.89 1.59
N TYR A 146 20.25 -19.50 1.39
CA TYR A 146 19.34 -19.08 0.31
C TYR A 146 18.87 -17.63 0.45
N MET A 147 18.60 -17.17 1.68
CA MET A 147 18.29 -15.76 1.93
C MET A 147 19.49 -14.84 1.62
N ALA A 148 20.72 -15.23 1.96
CA ALA A 148 21.91 -14.43 1.68
C ALA A 148 22.18 -14.26 0.19
N TYR A 149 21.83 -15.25 -0.62
CA TYR A 149 22.07 -15.28 -2.07
C TYR A 149 20.77 -15.15 -2.90
N GLU A 150 19.83 -14.34 -2.40
CA GLU A 150 18.63 -13.88 -3.11
C GLU A 150 17.75 -14.98 -3.71
N GLN A 151 17.64 -16.12 -3.02
CA GLN A 151 16.76 -17.24 -3.39
C GLN A 151 15.66 -17.46 -2.31
N PRO A 152 14.81 -16.45 -2.02
CA PRO A 152 13.84 -16.52 -0.93
C PRO A 152 12.79 -17.63 -1.11
N GLU A 153 12.45 -18.02 -2.34
CA GLU A 153 11.50 -19.12 -2.59
C GLU A 153 12.03 -20.44 -2.01
N LYS A 154 13.29 -20.76 -2.29
CA LYS A 154 13.95 -21.97 -1.77
C LYS A 154 14.13 -21.89 -0.25
N ALA A 155 14.42 -20.71 0.28
CA ALA A 155 14.49 -20.51 1.73
C ALA A 155 13.16 -20.80 2.42
N ALA A 156 12.02 -20.35 1.84
CA ALA A 156 10.69 -20.61 2.37
C ALA A 156 10.37 -22.12 2.41
N GLU A 157 10.74 -22.88 1.36
CA GLU A 157 10.57 -24.33 1.34
C GLU A 157 11.36 -25.05 2.44
N VAL A 158 12.58 -24.58 2.73
CA VAL A 158 13.43 -25.13 3.79
C VAL A 158 12.86 -24.79 5.17
N TYR A 159 12.39 -23.55 5.40
CA TYR A 159 11.74 -23.17 6.65
C TYR A 159 10.44 -23.95 6.89
N ALA A 160 9.63 -24.16 5.85
CA ALA A 160 8.45 -25.01 5.93
C ALA A 160 8.80 -26.47 6.27
N ALA A 161 9.93 -26.99 5.76
CA ALA A 161 10.42 -28.31 6.12
C ALA A 161 10.86 -28.39 7.59
N ILE A 162 11.55 -27.37 8.13
CA ILE A 162 11.90 -27.30 9.56
C ILE A 162 10.64 -27.38 10.41
N ARG A 163 9.59 -26.62 10.07
CA ARG A 163 8.32 -26.62 10.84
C ARG A 163 7.56 -27.94 10.81
N LYS A 164 7.81 -28.81 9.83
CA LYS A 164 7.27 -30.17 9.82
C LYS A 164 8.00 -31.07 10.82
N VAL A 165 9.30 -30.82 11.06
CA VAL A 165 10.13 -31.56 12.02
C VAL A 165 9.91 -31.02 13.44
N ASP A 166 9.96 -29.70 13.61
CA ASP A 166 9.71 -28.99 14.86
C ASP A 166 8.71 -27.83 14.65
N PRO A 167 7.40 -28.08 14.89
CA PRO A 167 6.37 -27.06 14.78
C PRO A 167 6.52 -25.87 15.75
N ARG A 168 7.36 -26.00 16.79
CA ARG A 168 7.58 -24.97 17.82
C ARG A 168 8.80 -24.09 17.53
N ASP A 169 9.50 -24.35 16.43
CA ASP A 169 10.63 -23.55 15.98
C ASP A 169 10.18 -22.15 15.53
N MET A 170 10.31 -21.20 16.45
CA MET A 170 9.90 -19.81 16.24
C MET A 170 10.77 -19.10 15.21
N ASP A 171 12.04 -19.49 15.09
CA ASP A 171 12.97 -18.91 14.13
C ASP A 171 12.60 -19.35 12.71
N ALA A 172 12.17 -20.61 12.53
CA ALA A 172 11.68 -21.09 11.24
C ALA A 172 10.33 -20.47 10.87
N ALA A 173 9.42 -20.30 11.83
CA ALA A 173 8.14 -19.62 11.61
C ALA A 173 8.31 -18.15 11.21
N LYS A 174 9.31 -17.46 11.77
CA LYS A 174 9.68 -16.10 11.37
C LYS A 174 10.36 -16.10 9.99
N GLY A 175 11.35 -16.97 9.80
CA GLY A 175 12.11 -17.08 8.55
C GLY A 175 11.24 -17.40 7.33
N GLU A 176 10.22 -18.25 7.47
CA GLU A 176 9.25 -18.55 6.41
C GLU A 176 8.47 -17.28 5.97
N LYS A 177 8.03 -16.46 6.93
CA LYS A 177 7.33 -15.20 6.65
C LYS A 177 8.25 -14.17 6.01
N ASP A 178 9.46 -14.03 6.53
CA ASP A 178 10.47 -13.11 6.00
C ASP A 178 10.87 -13.48 4.56
N ALA A 179 11.03 -14.78 4.30
CA ALA A 179 11.28 -15.32 2.96
C ALA A 179 10.10 -15.07 2.02
N ALA A 180 8.85 -15.33 2.43
CA ALA A 180 7.66 -15.06 1.64
C ALA A 180 7.50 -13.55 1.31
N ALA A 181 7.78 -12.67 2.26
CA ALA A 181 7.78 -11.22 2.04
C ALA A 181 8.86 -10.82 1.02
N ARG A 182 10.07 -11.37 1.13
CA ARG A 182 11.17 -11.08 0.20
C ARG A 182 10.91 -11.64 -1.21
N SER A 183 10.32 -12.83 -1.33
CA SER A 183 9.81 -13.39 -2.60
C SER A 183 8.76 -12.48 -3.23
N SER A 184 7.84 -11.94 -2.43
CA SER A 184 6.86 -10.98 -2.90
C SER A 184 7.54 -9.71 -3.42
N ILE A 185 8.54 -9.17 -2.71
CA ILE A 185 9.28 -7.97 -3.14
C ILE A 185 10.11 -8.21 -4.42
N LEU A 186 10.79 -9.35 -4.55
CA LEU A 186 11.50 -9.72 -5.79
C LEU A 186 10.53 -9.89 -6.96
N ARG A 187 9.35 -10.48 -6.72
CA ARG A 187 8.22 -10.48 -7.65
C ARG A 187 7.52 -9.12 -7.78
N GLN A 188 7.96 -8.06 -7.11
CA GLN A 188 7.47 -6.70 -7.31
C GLN A 188 8.46 -5.85 -8.12
N GLY A 189 9.71 -6.29 -8.28
CA GLY A 189 10.66 -5.76 -9.24
C GLY A 189 10.39 -6.23 -10.66
N TRP A 190 9.23 -5.88 -11.24
CA TRP A 190 8.93 -6.16 -12.65
C TRP A 190 9.25 -4.96 -13.53
N GLY A 191 10.37 -5.07 -14.26
CA GLY A 191 10.59 -4.31 -15.47
C GLY A 191 9.78 -4.88 -16.64
N SER A 192 8.94 -4.03 -17.24
CA SER A 192 8.82 -3.83 -18.69
C SER A 192 8.39 -4.96 -19.67
N SER A 193 7.96 -6.16 -19.29
CA SER A 193 7.46 -7.13 -20.31
C SER A 193 6.14 -7.82 -19.98
N ASN A 194 5.10 -7.42 -20.73
CA ASN A 194 3.77 -8.00 -20.96
C ASN A 194 2.89 -8.37 -19.75
N PHE A 195 2.42 -7.34 -19.04
CA PHE A 195 1.30 -7.42 -18.11
C PHE A 195 0.04 -8.06 -18.73
N LYS A 196 -0.23 -7.80 -20.02
CA LYS A 196 -1.37 -8.36 -20.76
C LYS A 196 -1.36 -9.89 -20.85
N ASP A 197 -0.18 -10.50 -21.01
CA ASP A 197 -0.06 -11.97 -21.09
C ASP A 197 -0.23 -12.60 -19.70
N ALA A 198 0.36 -12.00 -18.66
CA ALA A 198 0.15 -12.41 -17.27
C ALA A 198 -1.32 -12.29 -16.82
N MET A 199 -2.03 -11.31 -17.35
CA MET A 199 -3.47 -11.10 -17.12
C MET A 199 -4.33 -12.13 -17.86
N LYS A 200 -3.92 -12.54 -19.06
CA LYS A 200 -4.66 -13.54 -19.84
C LYS A 200 -4.60 -14.95 -19.22
N ASP A 201 -3.47 -15.31 -18.64
CA ASP A 201 -3.22 -16.65 -18.08
C ASP A 201 -3.53 -16.75 -16.57
N SER A 202 -3.93 -15.65 -15.93
CA SER A 202 -4.28 -15.62 -14.51
C SER A 202 -5.76 -15.92 -14.26
N GLY A 203 -6.06 -16.74 -13.25
CA GLY A 203 -7.43 -17.02 -12.82
C GLY A 203 -8.09 -15.81 -12.12
N GLU A 204 -9.42 -15.81 -12.06
CA GLU A 204 -10.26 -14.73 -11.48
C GLU A 204 -9.81 -14.30 -10.07
N ALA A 205 -9.36 -15.26 -9.24
CA ALA A 205 -8.89 -14.99 -7.88
C ALA A 205 -7.59 -14.17 -7.83
N ALA A 206 -6.64 -14.45 -8.73
CA ALA A 206 -5.38 -13.71 -8.82
C ALA A 206 -5.61 -12.28 -9.35
N LYS A 207 -6.54 -12.12 -10.30
CA LYS A 207 -6.98 -10.81 -10.80
C LYS A 207 -7.65 -9.97 -9.70
N LEU A 208 -8.50 -10.61 -8.88
CA LEU A 208 -9.18 -9.94 -7.78
C LEU A 208 -8.20 -9.50 -6.67
N GLU A 209 -7.20 -10.33 -6.37
CA GLU A 209 -6.12 -9.97 -5.45
C GLU A 209 -5.30 -8.76 -5.97
N MET A 210 -5.01 -8.73 -7.27
CA MET A 210 -4.33 -7.61 -7.91
C MET A 210 -5.15 -6.31 -7.85
N LEU A 211 -6.46 -6.36 -8.12
CA LEU A 211 -7.38 -5.20 -8.05
C LEU A 211 -7.46 -4.59 -6.64
N ASN A 212 -7.37 -5.45 -5.61
CA ASN A 212 -7.41 -5.03 -4.22
C ASN A 212 -6.07 -4.45 -3.72
N ARG A 213 -5.01 -4.48 -4.55
CA ARG A 213 -3.71 -3.94 -4.19
C ARG A 213 -3.68 -2.42 -4.34
N GLN A 214 -3.34 -1.71 -3.26
CA GLN A 214 -3.35 -0.23 -3.20
C GLN A 214 -2.23 0.47 -4.00
N GLY A 215 -1.39 -0.27 -4.73
CA GLY A 215 -0.19 0.27 -5.39
C GLY A 215 -0.09 -0.01 -6.90
N MET A 216 -1.22 -0.15 -7.59
CA MET A 216 -1.22 -0.31 -9.06
C MET A 216 -0.72 0.97 -9.74
N THR A 217 0.07 0.83 -10.81
CA THR A 217 0.42 1.98 -11.66
C THR A 217 -0.78 2.40 -12.50
N LYS A 218 -0.73 3.62 -13.05
CA LYS A 218 -1.79 4.14 -13.93
C LYS A 218 -2.00 3.22 -15.14
N GLU A 219 -0.91 2.79 -15.77
CA GLU A 219 -0.93 1.93 -16.95
C GLU A 219 -1.54 0.55 -16.64
N GLN A 220 -1.31 0.01 -15.44
CA GLN A 220 -1.91 -1.25 -15.00
C GLN A 220 -3.43 -1.09 -14.80
N MET A 221 -3.86 0.01 -14.19
CA MET A 221 -5.28 0.31 -14.01
C MET A 221 -6.01 0.50 -15.35
N GLU A 222 -5.38 1.17 -16.32
CA GLU A 222 -5.92 1.32 -17.69
C GLU A 222 -6.06 -0.04 -18.40
N GLN A 223 -5.12 -0.96 -18.22
CA GLN A 223 -5.20 -2.30 -18.79
C GLN A 223 -6.30 -3.14 -18.13
N PHE A 224 -6.44 -3.09 -16.80
CA PHE A 224 -7.56 -3.69 -16.07
C PHE A 224 -8.90 -3.13 -16.52
N LEU A 225 -8.97 -1.82 -16.76
CA LEU A 225 -10.17 -1.16 -17.24
C LEU A 225 -10.57 -1.67 -18.63
N ALA A 226 -9.61 -1.78 -19.56
CA ALA A 226 -9.87 -2.31 -20.90
C ALA A 226 -10.46 -3.74 -20.88
N GLU A 227 -9.90 -4.64 -20.07
CA GLU A 227 -10.46 -5.99 -19.89
C GLU A 227 -11.86 -5.94 -19.25
N THR A 228 -12.05 -5.10 -18.23
CA THR A 228 -13.34 -4.97 -17.54
C THR A 228 -14.42 -4.44 -18.50
N ILE A 229 -14.07 -3.57 -19.45
CA ILE A 229 -14.97 -3.09 -20.50
C ILE A 229 -15.37 -4.24 -21.44
N GLU A 230 -14.44 -5.13 -21.83
CA GLU A 230 -14.79 -6.32 -22.63
C GLU A 230 -15.78 -7.23 -21.89
N GLN A 231 -15.55 -7.45 -20.59
CA GLN A 231 -16.45 -8.23 -19.73
C GLN A 231 -17.83 -7.56 -19.60
N TYR A 232 -17.87 -6.23 -19.44
CA TYR A 232 -19.11 -5.46 -19.40
C TYR A 232 -19.88 -5.54 -20.71
N ASN A 233 -19.20 -5.49 -21.86
CA ASN A 233 -19.83 -5.64 -23.16
C ASN A 233 -20.44 -7.03 -23.37
N ALA A 234 -19.89 -8.07 -22.71
CA ALA A 234 -20.45 -9.41 -22.75
C ALA A 234 -21.68 -9.58 -21.83
N ASP A 235 -21.68 -8.95 -20.66
CA ASP A 235 -22.82 -8.92 -19.74
C ASP A 235 -22.89 -7.58 -18.98
N GLN A 236 -23.75 -6.69 -19.49
CA GLN A 236 -23.94 -5.36 -18.91
C GLN A 236 -24.67 -5.40 -17.57
N SER A 237 -25.40 -6.48 -17.26
CA SER A 237 -26.20 -6.60 -16.04
C SER A 237 -25.41 -7.14 -14.84
N ASN A 238 -24.17 -7.57 -15.07
CA ASN A 238 -23.33 -8.10 -14.01
C ASN A 238 -22.82 -6.99 -13.09
N ILE A 239 -23.49 -6.82 -11.95
CA ILE A 239 -23.17 -5.79 -10.95
C ILE A 239 -21.70 -5.86 -10.45
N VAL A 240 -21.08 -7.04 -10.42
CA VAL A 240 -19.67 -7.17 -9.98
C VAL A 240 -18.74 -6.49 -10.99
N ILE A 241 -18.99 -6.70 -12.28
CA ILE A 241 -18.23 -6.07 -13.36
C ILE A 241 -18.47 -4.56 -13.36
N VAL A 242 -19.72 -4.12 -13.24
CA VAL A 242 -20.05 -2.69 -13.19
C VAL A 242 -19.35 -2.01 -12.01
N LYS A 243 -19.41 -2.58 -10.80
CA LYS A 243 -18.73 -2.03 -9.61
C LYS A 243 -17.20 -1.98 -9.77
N ARG A 244 -16.61 -3.01 -10.39
CA ARG A 244 -15.16 -3.03 -10.70
C ARG A 244 -14.78 -1.91 -11.67
N MET A 245 -15.59 -1.72 -12.70
CA MET A 245 -15.39 -0.66 -13.70
C MET A 245 -15.50 0.73 -13.07
N SER A 246 -16.50 0.96 -12.21
CA SER A 246 -16.65 2.22 -11.46
C SER A 246 -15.44 2.53 -10.58
N ASP A 247 -14.91 1.54 -9.84
CA ASP A 247 -13.73 1.72 -8.99
C ASP A 247 -12.47 2.04 -9.81
N LEU A 248 -12.28 1.40 -10.97
CA LEU A 248 -11.15 1.67 -11.85
C LEU A 248 -11.22 3.08 -12.45
N TYR A 249 -12.39 3.52 -12.93
CA TYR A 249 -12.58 4.89 -13.39
C TYR A 249 -12.30 5.91 -12.28
N GLU A 250 -12.78 5.66 -11.05
CA GLU A 250 -12.51 6.54 -9.91
C GLU A 250 -11.01 6.64 -9.62
N ARG A 251 -10.29 5.52 -9.55
CA ARG A 251 -8.85 5.50 -9.25
C ARG A 251 -8.00 6.14 -10.34
N LEU A 252 -8.46 6.10 -11.59
CA LEU A 252 -7.82 6.77 -12.71
C LEU A 252 -8.12 8.28 -12.77
N GLY A 253 -9.03 8.78 -11.93
CA GLY A 253 -9.43 10.19 -11.90
C GLY A 253 -10.56 10.55 -12.88
N HIS A 254 -11.15 9.56 -13.55
CA HIS A 254 -12.30 9.68 -14.43
C HIS A 254 -13.59 9.67 -13.60
N ILE A 255 -13.79 10.72 -12.80
CA ILE A 255 -14.81 10.75 -11.75
C ILE A 255 -16.24 10.81 -12.33
N GLU A 256 -16.44 11.47 -13.47
CA GLU A 256 -17.76 11.53 -14.15
C GLU A 256 -18.19 10.15 -14.66
N GLU A 257 -17.29 9.43 -15.34
CA GLU A 257 -17.52 8.07 -15.81
C GLU A 257 -17.73 7.10 -14.63
N ALA A 258 -16.95 7.28 -13.55
CA ALA A 258 -17.15 6.52 -12.33
C ALA A 258 -18.56 6.74 -11.77
N LEU A 259 -19.04 7.98 -11.68
CA LEU A 259 -20.38 8.31 -11.20
C LEU A 259 -21.45 7.64 -12.06
N MET A 260 -21.34 7.73 -13.39
CA MET A 260 -22.28 7.11 -14.32
C MET A 260 -22.42 5.61 -14.07
N PHE A 261 -21.31 4.89 -13.92
CA PHE A 261 -21.36 3.45 -13.66
C PHE A 261 -21.76 3.10 -12.23
N TYR A 262 -21.43 3.93 -11.24
CA TYR A 262 -21.92 3.75 -9.87
C TYR A 262 -23.45 3.95 -9.79
N ASP A 263 -23.99 4.95 -10.48
CA ASP A 263 -25.43 5.17 -10.60
C ASP A 263 -26.10 3.98 -11.30
N TYR A 264 -25.51 3.48 -12.39
CA TYR A 264 -26.01 2.28 -13.05
C TYR A 264 -25.98 1.04 -12.15
N ALA A 265 -24.88 0.80 -11.42
CA ALA A 265 -24.80 -0.28 -10.44
C ALA A 265 -25.88 -0.17 -9.36
N LEU A 266 -26.23 1.05 -8.96
CA LEU A 266 -27.29 1.29 -8.00
C LEU A 266 -28.68 0.98 -8.57
N THR A 267 -28.90 1.16 -9.88
CA THR A 267 -30.16 0.70 -10.52
C THR A 267 -30.30 -0.82 -10.51
N LEU A 268 -29.18 -1.56 -10.61
CA LEU A 268 -29.16 -3.02 -10.55
C LEU A 268 -29.38 -3.56 -9.13
N ASN A 269 -28.96 -2.81 -8.11
CA ASN A 269 -29.19 -3.15 -6.70
C ASN A 269 -29.55 -1.91 -5.86
N PRO A 270 -30.82 -1.44 -5.91
CA PRO A 270 -31.24 -0.23 -5.22
C PRO A 270 -31.15 -0.30 -3.69
N GLY A 271 -31.08 -1.52 -3.11
CA GLY A 271 -31.01 -1.74 -1.67
C GLY A 271 -29.59 -1.69 -1.08
N ASP A 272 -28.55 -1.55 -1.90
CA ASP A 272 -27.16 -1.49 -1.43
C ASP A 272 -26.85 -0.12 -0.82
N VAL A 273 -27.04 0.01 0.49
CA VAL A 273 -26.78 1.24 1.26
C VAL A 273 -25.31 1.69 1.16
N ALA A 274 -24.37 0.76 1.04
CA ALA A 274 -22.95 1.10 0.89
C ALA A 274 -22.69 1.73 -0.49
N LEU A 275 -23.32 1.19 -1.54
CA LEU A 275 -23.26 1.75 -2.88
C LEU A 275 -23.99 3.10 -2.98
N GLN A 276 -25.13 3.27 -2.32
CA GLN A 276 -25.82 4.56 -2.24
C GLN A 276 -24.91 5.66 -1.67
N ARG A 277 -24.27 5.39 -0.52
CA ARG A 277 -23.30 6.32 0.08
C ARG A 277 -22.11 6.59 -0.84
N LYS A 278 -21.63 5.56 -1.54
CA LYS A 278 -20.54 5.71 -2.50
C LYS A 278 -20.93 6.65 -3.64
N VAL A 279 -22.11 6.47 -4.23
CA VAL A 279 -22.67 7.35 -5.27
C VAL A 279 -22.74 8.79 -4.79
N GLU A 280 -23.24 9.04 -3.58
CA GLU A 280 -23.30 10.39 -3.00
C GLU A 280 -21.91 11.04 -2.90
N ILE A 281 -20.92 10.30 -2.38
CA ILE A 281 -19.52 10.77 -2.28
C ILE A 281 -18.94 11.10 -3.66
N ILE A 282 -19.17 10.25 -4.67
CA ILE A 282 -18.66 10.50 -6.01
C ILE A 282 -19.40 11.66 -6.67
N ARG A 283 -20.70 11.82 -6.44
CA ARG A 283 -21.49 12.96 -6.93
C ARG A 283 -20.98 14.28 -6.37
N ASP A 284 -20.66 14.34 -5.08
CA ASP A 284 -20.01 15.51 -4.47
C ASP A 284 -18.67 15.81 -5.15
N LYS A 285 -17.82 14.79 -5.39
CA LYS A 285 -16.54 14.97 -6.09
C LYS A 285 -16.71 15.51 -7.51
N VAL A 286 -17.68 15.01 -8.28
CA VAL A 286 -17.99 15.53 -9.62
C VAL A 286 -18.40 17.00 -9.55
N GLN A 287 -19.28 17.35 -8.61
CA GLN A 287 -19.71 18.73 -8.41
C GLN A 287 -18.55 19.64 -8.01
N ASP A 288 -17.64 19.17 -7.15
CA ASP A 288 -16.45 19.93 -6.74
C ASP A 288 -15.52 20.17 -7.94
N GLN A 289 -15.23 19.14 -8.75
CA GLN A 289 -14.42 19.29 -9.96
C GLN A 289 -15.06 20.26 -10.96
N LYS A 290 -16.38 20.20 -11.12
CA LYS A 290 -17.12 21.09 -12.01
C LYS A 290 -17.09 22.55 -11.55
N ILE A 291 -17.24 22.78 -10.25
CA ILE A 291 -17.11 24.12 -9.68
C ILE A 291 -15.68 24.65 -9.90
N GLU A 292 -14.65 23.85 -9.63
CA GLU A 292 -13.26 24.27 -9.79
C GLU A 292 -12.89 24.57 -11.26
N GLU A 293 -13.41 23.77 -12.20
CA GLU A 293 -13.27 24.04 -13.64
C GLU A 293 -13.90 25.38 -14.02
N PHE A 294 -15.18 25.60 -13.66
CA PHE A 294 -15.86 26.85 -13.97
C PHE A 294 -15.23 28.06 -13.28
N GLU A 295 -14.78 27.94 -12.04
CA GLU A 295 -14.13 29.04 -11.33
C GLU A 295 -12.80 29.43 -11.99
N ARG A 296 -12.00 28.45 -12.43
CA ARG A 296 -10.76 28.73 -13.19
C ARG A 296 -11.04 29.42 -14.52
N GLU A 297 -12.10 29.02 -15.23
CA GLU A 297 -12.50 29.67 -16.47
C GLU A 297 -13.01 31.11 -16.25
N ILE A 298 -13.79 31.31 -15.20
CA ILE A 298 -14.28 32.64 -14.77
C ILE A 298 -13.12 33.57 -14.44
N GLU A 299 -12.10 33.06 -13.74
CA GLU A 299 -10.91 33.85 -13.39
C GLU A 299 -10.02 34.14 -14.61
N ALA A 300 -9.87 33.17 -15.52
CA ALA A 300 -9.02 33.31 -16.69
C ALA A 300 -9.55 34.32 -17.72
N ASN A 301 -10.87 34.41 -17.89
CA ASN A 301 -11.49 35.39 -18.78
C ASN A 301 -12.87 35.85 -18.28
N PRO A 302 -12.93 36.84 -17.37
CA PRO A 302 -14.18 37.29 -16.77
C PRO A 302 -15.22 37.89 -17.74
N ASP A 303 -14.78 38.30 -18.94
CA ASP A 303 -15.61 39.01 -19.93
C ASP A 303 -16.04 38.11 -21.11
N ALA A 304 -15.80 36.80 -21.04
CA ALA A 304 -16.21 35.88 -22.10
C ALA A 304 -17.74 35.77 -22.22
N PRO A 305 -18.29 35.51 -23.42
CA PRO A 305 -19.74 35.53 -23.66
C PRO A 305 -20.56 34.54 -22.81
N ASP A 306 -19.95 33.44 -22.36
CA ASP A 306 -20.56 32.32 -21.63
C ASP A 306 -20.31 32.37 -20.10
N ILE A 307 -19.66 33.43 -19.59
CA ILE A 307 -19.24 33.50 -18.18
C ILE A 307 -20.41 33.62 -17.22
N GLU A 308 -21.44 34.40 -17.57
CA GLU A 308 -22.62 34.52 -16.73
C GLU A 308 -23.39 33.19 -16.62
N ASP A 309 -23.43 32.39 -17.68
CA ASP A 309 -24.01 31.04 -17.65
C ASP A 309 -23.21 30.12 -16.72
N LYS A 310 -21.86 30.22 -16.72
CA LYS A 310 -21.00 29.46 -15.80
C LYS A 310 -21.19 29.91 -14.35
N ARG A 311 -21.28 31.22 -14.08
CA ARG A 311 -21.59 31.75 -12.75
C ARG A 311 -22.93 31.22 -12.24
N ALA A 312 -23.95 31.22 -13.10
CA ALA A 312 -25.26 30.69 -12.79
C ALA A 312 -25.21 29.19 -12.47
N GLN A 313 -24.44 28.40 -13.24
CA GLN A 313 -24.26 26.96 -12.99
C GLN A 313 -23.54 26.69 -11.66
N VAL A 314 -22.45 27.41 -11.35
CA VAL A 314 -21.77 27.29 -10.05
C VAL A 314 -22.72 27.65 -8.90
N ALA A 315 -23.49 28.73 -9.05
CA ALA A 315 -24.47 29.14 -8.05
C ALA A 315 -25.56 28.07 -7.85
N GLU A 316 -26.06 27.47 -8.93
CA GLU A 316 -27.07 26.42 -8.86
C GLU A 316 -26.55 25.15 -8.18
N ILE A 317 -25.34 24.69 -8.52
CA ILE A 317 -24.72 23.53 -7.85
C ILE A 317 -24.58 23.78 -6.35
N ARG A 318 -24.09 24.97 -5.96
CA ARG A 318 -23.96 25.36 -4.54
C ARG A 318 -25.32 25.43 -3.85
N ARG A 319 -26.35 25.92 -4.54
CA ARG A 319 -27.72 25.98 -4.02
C ARG A 319 -28.28 24.58 -3.76
N GLN A 320 -28.18 23.67 -4.72
CA GLN A 320 -28.68 22.30 -4.57
C GLN A 320 -28.02 21.56 -3.40
N ARG A 321 -26.68 21.68 -3.24
CA ARG A 321 -25.97 21.09 -2.09
C ARG A 321 -26.45 21.69 -0.77
N SER A 322 -26.64 23.00 -0.74
CA SER A 322 -27.14 23.71 0.43
C SER A 322 -28.55 23.27 0.81
N GLU A 323 -29.44 23.05 -0.18
CA GLU A 323 -30.82 22.59 0.03
C GLU A 323 -30.86 21.22 0.72
N VAL A 324 -29.97 20.29 0.38
CA VAL A 324 -29.86 18.99 1.05
C VAL A 324 -29.47 19.16 2.53
N VAL A 325 -28.38 19.88 2.80
CA VAL A 325 -27.89 20.12 4.17
C VAL A 325 -28.93 20.83 5.03
N ILE A 326 -29.61 21.83 4.46
CA ILE A 326 -30.70 22.55 5.14
C ILE A 326 -31.87 21.61 5.40
N GLY A 327 -32.26 20.77 4.44
CA GLY A 327 -33.36 19.82 4.58
C GLY A 327 -33.14 18.82 5.73
N GLU A 328 -31.92 18.29 5.85
CA GLU A 328 -31.54 17.41 6.96
C GLU A 328 -31.54 18.13 8.31
N ALA A 329 -30.92 19.32 8.38
CA ALA A 329 -30.89 20.13 9.58
C ALA A 329 -32.32 20.52 10.03
N LYS A 330 -33.18 20.86 9.08
CA LYS A 330 -34.59 21.17 9.31
C LYS A 330 -35.35 19.96 9.84
N THR A 331 -35.17 18.79 9.25
CA THR A 331 -35.78 17.54 9.72
C THR A 331 -35.37 17.23 11.16
N ARG A 332 -34.12 17.49 11.55
CA ARG A 332 -33.64 17.32 12.93
C ARG A 332 -34.31 18.30 13.89
N VAL A 333 -34.46 19.57 13.50
CA VAL A 333 -35.19 20.57 14.28
C VAL A 333 -36.67 20.21 14.40
N ASP A 334 -37.32 19.75 13.33
CA ASP A 334 -38.73 19.36 13.33
C ASP A 334 -39.00 18.17 14.27
N ARG A 335 -38.05 17.23 14.35
CA ARG A 335 -38.11 16.10 15.31
C ARG A 335 -37.97 16.55 16.75
N ASN A 336 -37.10 17.54 17.03
CA ASN A 336 -36.83 18.05 18.37
C ASN A 336 -36.87 19.60 18.42
N PRO A 337 -38.05 20.24 18.33
CA PRO A 337 -38.16 21.69 18.16
C PRO A 337 -37.64 22.53 19.33
N THR A 338 -37.53 21.94 20.51
CA THR A 338 -37.03 22.61 21.73
C THR A 338 -35.51 22.59 21.84
N ASP A 339 -34.81 21.78 21.05
CA ASP A 339 -33.36 21.69 21.08
C ASP A 339 -32.73 22.90 20.38
N LYS A 340 -32.18 23.79 21.20
CA LYS A 340 -31.56 25.03 20.75
C LYS A 340 -30.22 24.82 20.05
N THR A 341 -29.56 23.68 20.27
CA THR A 341 -28.33 23.32 19.56
C THR A 341 -28.65 22.97 18.11
N LEU A 342 -29.73 22.21 17.88
CA LEU A 342 -30.19 21.91 16.51
C LEU A 342 -30.62 23.17 15.76
N ARG A 343 -31.22 24.15 16.45
CA ARG A 343 -31.52 25.46 15.84
C ARG A 343 -30.28 26.26 15.48
N TYR A 344 -29.23 26.19 16.29
CA TYR A 344 -27.94 26.77 15.94
C TYR A 344 -27.38 26.13 14.67
N GLU A 345 -27.39 24.80 14.58
CA GLU A 345 -26.91 24.07 13.40
C GLU A 345 -27.72 24.39 12.14
N LEU A 346 -29.05 24.49 12.25
CA LEU A 346 -29.91 24.93 11.14
C LEU A 346 -29.61 26.37 10.71
N GLY A 347 -29.45 27.28 11.68
CA GLY A 347 -29.06 28.66 11.41
C GLY A 347 -27.68 28.76 10.72
N GLN A 348 -26.74 27.91 11.12
CA GLN A 348 -25.43 27.81 10.48
C GLN A 348 -25.52 27.26 9.05
N ALA A 349 -26.37 26.26 8.80
CA ALA A 349 -26.62 25.73 7.46
C ALA A 349 -27.20 26.81 6.53
N TYR A 350 -28.21 27.57 7.00
CA TYR A 350 -28.76 28.70 6.24
C TYR A 350 -27.70 29.79 5.99
N PHE A 351 -26.87 30.11 6.97
CA PHE A 351 -25.80 31.10 6.79
C PHE A 351 -24.80 30.69 5.71
N ASN A 352 -24.35 29.42 5.74
CA ASN A 352 -23.42 28.88 4.74
C ASN A 352 -24.02 28.87 3.33
N ALA A 353 -25.34 28.71 3.24
CA ALA A 353 -26.09 28.79 1.98
C ALA A 353 -26.34 30.23 1.47
N GLY A 354 -25.91 31.26 2.21
CA GLY A 354 -26.22 32.66 1.90
C GLY A 354 -27.66 33.08 2.23
N MET A 355 -28.46 32.19 2.82
CA MET A 355 -29.85 32.42 3.23
C MET A 355 -29.91 33.13 4.58
N TYR A 356 -29.37 34.34 4.64
CA TYR A 356 -29.21 35.09 5.89
C TYR A 356 -30.54 35.46 6.55
N THR A 357 -31.61 35.65 5.77
CA THR A 357 -32.93 36.01 6.29
C THR A 357 -33.53 34.86 7.10
N GLU A 358 -33.32 33.64 6.64
CA GLU A 358 -33.78 32.38 7.22
C GLU A 358 -32.87 31.95 8.39
N ALA A 359 -31.58 32.26 8.33
CA ALA A 359 -30.63 31.99 9.41
C ALA A 359 -30.96 32.75 10.70
N ILE A 360 -31.31 34.04 10.58
CA ILE A 360 -31.53 34.94 11.72
C ILE A 360 -32.54 34.40 12.75
N PRO A 361 -33.78 34.01 12.41
CA PRO A 361 -34.75 33.55 13.41
C PRO A 361 -34.31 32.27 14.12
N GLU A 362 -33.60 31.36 13.43
CA GLU A 362 -33.09 30.14 14.06
C GLU A 362 -31.95 30.44 15.03
N LEU A 363 -31.04 31.33 14.66
CA LEU A 363 -29.95 31.78 15.52
C LEU A 363 -30.45 32.61 16.72
N GLN A 364 -31.51 33.41 16.54
CA GLN A 364 -32.17 34.12 17.65
C GLN A 364 -32.75 33.14 18.67
N GLN A 365 -33.37 32.05 18.21
CA GLN A 365 -33.84 31.00 19.10
C GLN A 365 -32.67 30.26 19.78
N ALA A 366 -31.58 30.01 19.06
CA ALA A 366 -30.39 29.36 19.62
C ALA A 366 -29.70 30.20 20.71
N LYS A 367 -29.74 31.53 20.59
CA LYS A 367 -29.16 32.49 21.54
C LYS A 367 -29.66 32.31 22.98
N SER A 368 -30.84 31.71 23.19
CA SER A 368 -31.39 31.46 24.53
C SER A 368 -30.71 30.30 25.27
N ASN A 369 -29.92 29.46 24.59
CA ASN A 369 -29.17 28.38 25.24
C ASN A 369 -27.79 28.90 25.70
N PRO A 370 -27.47 28.86 27.00
CA PRO A 370 -26.19 29.37 27.52
C PRO A 370 -24.96 28.82 26.81
N ASN A 371 -24.96 27.54 26.43
CA ASN A 371 -23.81 26.90 25.78
C ASN A 371 -23.63 27.35 24.32
N MET A 372 -24.71 27.74 23.66
CA MET A 372 -24.70 28.18 22.26
C MET A 372 -24.77 29.70 22.12
N ARG A 373 -25.06 30.43 23.20
CA ARG A 373 -25.36 31.86 23.21
C ARG A 373 -24.33 32.68 22.44
N ILE A 374 -23.06 32.60 22.83
CA ILE A 374 -21.98 33.37 22.19
C ILE A 374 -21.81 32.99 20.72
N LYS A 375 -21.85 31.70 20.40
CA LYS A 375 -21.73 31.21 19.01
C LYS A 375 -22.89 31.72 18.15
N ALA A 376 -24.11 31.69 18.68
CA ALA A 376 -25.30 32.20 18.02
C ALA A 376 -25.23 33.72 17.81
N ILE A 377 -24.75 34.49 18.79
CA ILE A 377 -24.57 35.94 18.65
C ILE A 377 -23.50 36.26 17.59
N LEU A 378 -22.38 35.53 17.58
CA LEU A 378 -21.34 35.66 16.55
C LEU A 378 -21.91 35.40 15.15
N MET A 379 -22.68 34.32 14.98
CA MET A 379 -23.35 34.01 13.71
C MET A 379 -24.39 35.08 13.32
N LEU A 380 -25.17 35.61 14.27
CA LEU A 380 -26.09 36.72 14.02
C LEU A 380 -25.35 37.99 13.56
N GLY A 381 -24.23 38.31 14.21
CA GLY A 381 -23.36 39.41 13.81
C GLY A 381 -22.91 39.27 12.35
N ARG A 382 -22.47 38.07 11.95
CA ARG A 382 -22.14 37.76 10.55
C ARG A 382 -23.34 37.87 9.61
N CYS A 383 -24.51 37.38 10.00
CA CYS A 383 -25.73 37.49 9.18
C CYS A 383 -26.08 38.97 8.92
N PHE A 384 -26.04 39.80 9.96
CA PHE A 384 -26.33 41.23 9.85
C PHE A 384 -25.31 41.95 8.98
N GLU A 385 -24.02 41.65 9.17
CA GLU A 385 -22.92 42.20 8.36
C GLU A 385 -23.09 41.85 6.87
N ARG A 386 -23.40 40.59 6.54
CA ARG A 386 -23.64 40.16 5.15
C ARG A 386 -24.88 40.79 4.53
N LYS A 387 -25.85 41.21 5.33
CA LYS A 387 -27.02 41.99 4.90
C LYS A 387 -26.78 43.51 4.90
N ASN A 388 -25.55 43.97 5.13
CA ASN A 388 -25.16 45.37 5.30
C ASN A 388 -25.88 46.10 6.46
N MET A 389 -26.42 45.35 7.43
CA MET A 389 -27.02 45.87 8.66
C MET A 389 -25.93 46.03 9.73
N ASN A 390 -24.94 46.88 9.42
CA ASN A 390 -23.68 46.98 10.20
C ASN A 390 -23.89 47.48 11.64
N ASP A 391 -24.94 48.25 11.90
CA ASP A 391 -25.35 48.71 13.23
C ASP A 391 -25.81 47.58 14.15
N LEU A 392 -26.62 46.66 13.62
CA LEU A 392 -27.07 45.46 14.32
C LEU A 392 -25.92 44.45 14.50
N ALA A 393 -25.05 44.34 13.48
CA ALA A 393 -23.85 43.52 13.56
C ALA A 393 -22.91 44.00 14.68
N LYS A 394 -22.61 45.30 14.73
CA LYS A 394 -21.79 45.93 15.77
C LYS A 394 -22.39 45.67 17.15
N THR A 395 -23.68 45.96 17.33
CA THR A 395 -24.38 45.76 18.62
C THR A 395 -24.28 44.32 19.10
N SER A 396 -24.53 43.36 18.20
CA SER A 396 -24.49 41.93 18.53
C SER A 396 -23.08 41.47 18.91
N LEU A 397 -22.06 41.85 18.13
CA LEU A 397 -20.68 41.45 18.39
C LEU A 397 -20.11 42.12 19.66
N MET A 398 -20.51 43.36 19.96
CA MET A 398 -20.19 44.02 21.22
C MET A 398 -20.85 43.35 22.44
N GLU A 399 -22.09 42.85 22.30
CA GLU A 399 -22.74 42.05 23.34
C GLU A 399 -21.93 40.78 23.62
N ALA A 400 -21.56 40.04 22.58
CA ALA A 400 -20.73 38.83 22.71
C ALA A 400 -19.35 39.12 23.33
N SER A 401 -18.67 40.20 22.92
CA SER A 401 -17.33 40.51 23.43
C SER A 401 -17.33 40.86 24.92
N LYS A 402 -18.40 41.51 25.41
CA LYS A 402 -18.57 41.86 26.82
C LYS A 402 -18.86 40.65 27.70
N GLU A 403 -19.58 39.66 27.19
CA GLU A 403 -19.86 38.41 27.93
C GLU A 403 -18.63 37.50 28.02
N LEU A 404 -17.72 37.57 27.05
CA LEU A 404 -16.47 36.81 27.04
C LEU A 404 -15.41 37.49 27.90
N LEU A 405 -15.19 36.99 29.11
CA LEU A 405 -14.18 37.55 30.03
C LEU A 405 -12.75 37.07 29.71
N VAL A 406 -12.62 35.86 29.17
CA VAL A 406 -11.33 35.24 28.84
C VAL A 406 -11.02 35.46 27.36
N MET A 407 -9.77 35.78 27.05
CA MET A 407 -9.30 35.91 25.66
C MET A 407 -9.02 34.54 25.03
N ASP A 408 -10.10 33.80 24.76
CA ASP A 408 -10.05 32.51 24.08
C ASP A 408 -10.19 32.66 22.54
N ALA A 409 -10.20 31.54 21.82
CA ALA A 409 -10.35 31.54 20.37
C ALA A 409 -11.67 32.20 19.90
N ILE A 410 -12.74 32.07 20.67
CA ILE A 410 -14.05 32.64 20.33
C ILE A 410 -14.02 34.16 20.53
N LYS A 411 -13.43 34.65 21.62
CA LYS A 411 -13.30 36.09 21.86
C LYS A 411 -12.46 36.78 20.79
N LYS A 412 -11.35 36.16 20.40
CA LYS A 412 -10.53 36.64 19.27
C LYS A 412 -11.34 36.72 17.97
N GLU A 413 -12.13 35.70 17.67
CA GLU A 413 -13.01 35.69 16.49
C GLU A 413 -14.08 36.80 16.56
N VAL A 414 -14.74 36.97 17.70
CA VAL A 414 -15.75 38.02 17.91
C VAL A 414 -15.16 39.42 17.74
N LEU A 415 -13.99 39.69 18.35
CA LEU A 415 -13.30 40.98 18.23
C LEU A 415 -12.84 41.25 16.79
N TYR A 416 -12.39 40.21 16.09
CA TYR A 416 -11.97 40.31 14.70
C TYR A 416 -13.13 40.67 13.78
N GLU A 417 -14.27 39.99 13.93
CA GLU A 417 -15.48 40.33 13.18
C GLU A 417 -16.01 41.73 13.54
N LEU A 418 -15.93 42.11 14.82
CA LEU A 418 -16.31 43.45 15.27
C LEU A 418 -15.44 44.52 14.60
N ALA A 419 -14.12 44.30 14.53
CA ALA A 419 -13.20 45.20 13.84
C ALA A 419 -13.55 45.35 12.35
N ASN A 420 -13.84 44.25 11.65
CA ASN A 420 -14.25 44.27 10.25
C ASN A 420 -15.55 45.08 10.04
N VAL A 421 -16.54 44.90 10.92
CA VAL A 421 -17.79 45.67 10.89
C VAL A 421 -17.53 47.17 11.16
N LEU A 422 -16.70 47.49 12.16
CA LEU A 422 -16.35 48.88 12.51
C LEU A 422 -15.64 49.59 11.36
N GLU A 423 -14.74 48.90 10.67
CA GLU A 423 -14.10 49.41 9.45
C GLU A 423 -15.09 49.68 8.32
N LYS A 424 -16.05 48.78 8.08
CA LYS A 424 -17.12 49.00 7.10
C LYS A 424 -18.00 50.21 7.47
N MET A 425 -18.14 50.51 8.76
CA MET A 425 -18.83 51.70 9.25
C MET A 425 -17.96 52.97 9.21
N GLY A 426 -16.67 52.87 8.87
CA GLY A 426 -15.72 53.99 8.87
C GLY A 426 -15.14 54.33 10.24
N ASP A 427 -15.46 53.58 11.29
CA ASP A 427 -14.99 53.78 12.67
C ASP A 427 -13.63 53.09 12.87
N LYS A 428 -12.60 53.64 12.21
CA LYS A 428 -11.24 53.08 12.21
C LYS A 428 -10.60 53.03 13.59
N ALA A 429 -10.91 54.01 14.44
CA ALA A 429 -10.36 54.07 15.79
C ALA A 429 -10.86 52.89 16.63
N ALA A 430 -12.17 52.66 16.67
CA ALA A 430 -12.73 51.54 17.42
C ALA A 430 -12.33 50.18 16.82
N SER A 431 -12.22 50.07 15.49
CA SER A 431 -11.69 48.87 14.84
C SER A 431 -10.27 48.55 15.34
N LEU A 432 -9.39 49.55 15.32
CA LEU A 432 -8.00 49.38 15.74
C LEU A 432 -7.89 49.00 17.22
N ASP A 433 -8.75 49.54 18.08
CA ASP A 433 -8.78 49.17 19.50
C ASP A 433 -9.16 47.69 19.69
N ALA A 434 -10.18 47.20 18.98
CA ALA A 434 -10.54 45.78 19.00
C ALA A 434 -9.42 44.87 18.47
N LEU A 435 -8.69 45.29 17.42
CA LEU A 435 -7.54 44.56 16.89
C LEU A 435 -6.36 44.56 17.87
N LYS A 436 -6.11 45.66 18.59
CA LYS A 436 -5.06 45.75 19.62
C LYS A 436 -5.32 44.79 20.78
N GLU A 437 -6.57 44.60 21.18
CA GLU A 437 -6.93 43.60 22.19
C GLU A 437 -6.50 42.18 21.76
N ILE A 438 -6.73 41.83 20.49
CA ILE A 438 -6.28 40.54 19.94
C ILE A 438 -4.76 40.50 19.88
N TYR A 439 -4.12 41.53 19.32
CA TYR A 439 -2.67 41.63 19.15
C TYR A 439 -1.90 41.42 20.45
N ASN A 440 -2.36 42.03 21.55
CA ASN A 440 -1.74 41.92 22.87
C ASN A 440 -1.80 40.50 23.45
N ALA A 441 -2.80 39.71 23.04
CA ALA A 441 -3.00 38.35 23.52
C ALA A 441 -2.42 37.28 22.58
N ASP A 442 -2.46 37.52 21.27
CA ASP A 442 -2.02 36.62 20.21
C ASP A 442 -1.56 37.41 18.98
N TYR A 443 -0.26 37.67 18.91
CA TYR A 443 0.38 38.37 17.80
C TYR A 443 0.14 37.69 16.44
N GLY A 444 0.06 36.36 16.40
CA GLY A 444 -0.02 35.57 15.16
C GLY A 444 -1.44 35.39 14.62
N TYR A 445 -2.45 36.01 15.23
CA TYR A 445 -3.84 35.77 14.85
C TYR A 445 -4.19 36.50 13.54
N LYS A 446 -4.38 35.72 12.46
CA LYS A 446 -4.77 36.20 11.11
C LYS A 446 -3.82 37.32 10.63
N ASP A 447 -4.38 38.45 10.17
CA ASP A 447 -3.66 39.62 9.68
C ASP A 447 -3.59 40.77 10.71
N VAL A 448 -3.92 40.48 11.99
CA VAL A 448 -4.04 41.50 13.05
C VAL A 448 -2.74 42.28 13.24
N ALA A 449 -1.59 41.60 13.32
CA ALA A 449 -0.29 42.27 13.49
C ALA A 449 -0.02 43.29 12.37
N LYS A 450 -0.23 42.87 11.12
CA LYS A 450 -0.06 43.75 9.96
C LYS A 450 -0.97 44.98 10.05
N ARG A 451 -2.25 44.79 10.39
CA ARG A 451 -3.23 45.89 10.50
C ARG A 451 -2.88 46.85 11.63
N VAL A 452 -2.51 46.34 12.79
CA VAL A 452 -2.14 47.16 13.95
C VAL A 452 -0.84 47.94 13.70
N GLU A 453 0.22 47.28 13.24
CA GLU A 453 1.51 47.93 12.99
C GLU A 453 1.43 48.98 11.88
N SER A 454 0.65 48.73 10.83
CA SER A 454 0.43 49.69 9.74
C SER A 454 -0.25 50.99 10.19
N SER A 455 -0.88 51.02 11.37
CA SER A 455 -1.47 52.24 11.93
C SER A 455 -0.45 53.17 12.61
N TYR A 456 0.78 52.69 12.84
CA TYR A 456 1.89 53.45 13.43
C TYR A 456 2.92 53.91 12.39
N SER A 457 2.77 53.47 11.14
CA SER A 457 3.57 53.88 9.98
C SER A 457 2.86 55.00 9.23
#